data_AF-A0A927QBS7-F1
#
_entry.id   AF-A0A927QBS7-F1
#
_cell.length_a   1.000
_cell.length_b   1.000
_cell.length_c   1.000
_cell.angle_alpha   90.00
_cell.angle_beta   90.00
_cell.angle_gamma   90.00
#
_symmetry.space_group_name_H-M   'P 1'
#
loop_
_entity.id
_entity.type
_entity.pdbx_description
1 polymer ?
#
loop_
_entity_poly.entity_id
_entity_poly.type
_entity_poly.pdbx_seq_one_letter_code
_entity_poly.pdbx_strand_id
1 'polypeptide(L)' 'MKPPQVSVTVTGPTKAPLCLTWKEADGTTVTHVEDFETGYVYAAITQPDLTFLTLKGRWTKII' A
#
# COMPACT_ATOMS: atom_id res chain seq x y z
N MET A 1 18.63 -10.45 0.16
CA MET A 1 18.35 -9.06 0.59
C MET A 1 17.24 -9.09 1.63
N LYS A 2 17.36 -8.34 2.73
CA LYS A 2 16.25 -8.09 3.65
C LYS A 2 15.32 -7.06 3.00
N PRO A 3 13.99 -7.26 2.97
CA PRO A 3 13.10 -6.23 2.46
C PRO A 3 13.23 -4.95 3.31
N PRO A 4 13.12 -3.76 2.69
CA PRO A 4 13.10 -2.52 3.45
C PRO A 4 11.98 -2.58 4.49
N GLN A 5 12.29 -2.16 5.71
CA GLN A 5 11.30 -1.99 6.77
C GLN A 5 10.83 -0.54 6.74
N VAL A 6 9.52 -0.35 6.68
CA VAL A 6 8.87 0.96 6.66
C VAL A 6 7.90 1.08 7.84
N SER A 7 7.77 2.29 8.37
CA SER A 7 6.70 2.63 9.32
C SER A 7 5.43 2.89 8.52
N VAL A 8 4.33 2.25 8.94
CA VAL A 8 3.05 2.35 8.25
C VAL A 8 2.01 2.99 9.15
N THR A 9 1.28 3.96 8.64
CA THR A 9 0.07 4.47 9.28
C THR A 9 -1.12 3.69 8.74
N VAL A 10 -1.91 3.09 9.63
CA VAL A 10 -3.12 2.33 9.28
C VAL A 10 -4.35 3.07 9.78
N THR A 11 -5.35 3.26 8.92
CA THR A 11 -6.64 3.88 9.29
C THR A 11 -7.81 3.10 8.70
N GLY A 12 -8.87 2.88 9.49
CA GLY A 12 -10.11 2.26 9.04
C GLY A 12 -10.87 1.49 10.13
N PRO A 13 -12.19 1.34 10.01
CA PRO A 13 -12.96 0.40 10.83
C PRO A 13 -12.61 -1.07 10.53
N THR A 14 -12.86 -1.97 11.48
CA THR A 14 -12.50 -3.41 11.38
C THR A 14 -13.18 -4.18 10.25
N LYS A 15 -14.24 -3.65 9.64
CA LYS A 15 -14.99 -4.25 8.52
C LYS A 15 -14.95 -3.40 7.25
N ALA A 16 -14.03 -2.46 7.17
CA ALA A 16 -13.87 -1.61 6.00
C ALA A 16 -12.48 -1.79 5.40
N PRO A 17 -12.27 -1.38 4.13
CA PRO A 17 -10.94 -1.34 3.56
C PRO A 17 -10.00 -0.54 4.45
N LEU A 18 -8.81 -1.11 4.70
CA LEU A 18 -7.76 -0.43 5.44
C LEU A 18 -7.01 0.49 4.50
N CYS A 19 -6.77 1.73 4.93
CA CYS A 19 -5.88 2.65 4.24
C CYS A 19 -4.52 2.61 4.92
N LEU A 20 -3.48 2.27 4.16
CA LEU A 20 -2.10 2.21 4.62
C LEU A 20 -1.29 3.23 3.85
N THR A 21 -0.51 4.04 4.55
CA THR A 21 0.38 5.02 3.91
C THR A 21 1.77 4.95 4.52
N TRP A 22 2.78 4.99 3.65
CA TRP A 22 4.18 5.06 4.06
C TRP A 22 5.03 5.79 3.01
N LYS A 23 6.29 6.04 3.39
CA LYS A 23 7.32 6.60 2.52
C LYS A 23 8.53 5.67 2.51
N GLU A 24 8.97 5.30 1.32
CA GLU A 24 10.18 4.51 1.11
C GLU A 24 11.43 5.35 1.34
N ALA A 25 12.58 4.68 1.54
CA ALA A 25 13.85 5.34 1.79
C ALA A 25 14.32 6.24 0.63
N ASP A 26 13.92 5.91 -0.60
CA ASP A 26 14.27 6.68 -1.82
C ASP A 26 13.40 7.92 -2.04
N GLY A 27 12.39 8.14 -1.20
CA GLY A 27 11.47 9.27 -1.31
C GLY A 27 10.12 8.93 -1.92
N THR A 28 9.94 7.73 -2.48
CA THR A 28 8.66 7.25 -3.01
C THR A 28 7.59 7.25 -1.91
N THR A 29 6.41 7.80 -2.18
CA THR A 29 5.26 7.73 -1.26
C THR A 29 4.23 6.75 -1.79
N VAL A 30 3.70 5.90 -0.92
CA VAL A 30 2.72 4.87 -1.29
C VAL A 30 1.50 4.98 -0.38
N THR A 31 0.32 4.92 -0.99
CA THR A 31 -0.95 4.69 -0.30
C THR A 31 -1.61 3.45 -0.86
N HIS A 32 -1.92 2.51 0.01
CA HIS A 32 -2.76 1.35 -0.29
C HIS A 32 -4.15 1.52 0.28
N VAL A 33 -5.15 1.06 -0.46
CA VAL A 33 -6.47 0.71 0.06
C VAL A 33 -6.64 -0.80 -0.09
N GLU A 34 -6.69 -1.48 1.04
CA GLU A 34 -6.71 -2.93 1.13
C GLU A 34 -8.08 -3.41 1.59
N ASP A 35 -8.80 -4.04 0.67
CA ASP A 35 -10.10 -4.64 0.94
C ASP A 35 -9.91 -6.15 1.12
N PHE A 36 -9.96 -6.60 2.38
CA PHE A 36 -9.82 -8.01 2.72
C PHE A 36 -11.09 -8.82 2.47
N GLU A 37 -12.25 -8.19 2.29
CA GLU A 37 -13.49 -8.90 1.95
C GLU A 37 -13.48 -9.33 0.47
N THR A 38 -13.06 -8.43 -0.43
CA THR A 38 -12.96 -8.73 -1.87
C THR A 38 -11.57 -9.26 -2.29
N GLY A 39 -10.58 -9.07 -1.42
CA GLY A 39 -9.18 -9.43 -1.65
C GLY A 39 -8.45 -8.51 -2.63
N TYR A 40 -9.01 -7.34 -2.96
CA TYR A 40 -8.36 -6.36 -3.83
C TYR A 40 -7.46 -5.41 -3.05
N VAL A 41 -6.37 -5.00 -3.71
CA VAL A 41 -5.50 -3.93 -3.26
C VAL A 41 -5.45 -2.87 -4.35
N TYR A 42 -5.68 -1.63 -3.98
CA TYR A 42 -5.49 -0.47 -4.83
C TYR A 42 -4.31 0.34 -4.30
N ALA A 43 -3.37 0.68 -5.17
CA ALA A 43 -2.18 1.45 -4.79
C ALA A 43 -2.12 2.76 -5.57
N ALA A 44 -1.78 3.84 -4.87
CA ALA A 44 -1.38 5.12 -5.44
C ALA A 44 0.06 5.39 -5.03
N ILE A 45 0.95 5.59 -6.01
CA ILE A 45 2.39 5.68 -5.81
C ILE A 45 2.89 6.97 -6.47
N THR A 46 3.61 7.80 -5.71
CA THR A 46 4.31 8.97 -6.24
C THR A 46 5.81 8.74 -6.12
N GLN A 47 6.49 8.69 -7.26
CA GLN A 47 7.94 8.55 -7.34
C GLN A 47 8.64 9.88 -7.08
N PRO A 48 9.96 9.89 -6.76
CA PRO A 48 10.71 11.12 -6.49
C PRO A 48 10.76 12.09 -7.67
N ASP A 49 10.63 11.59 -8.90
CA ASP A 49 10.56 12.38 -10.14
C ASP A 49 9.15 12.95 -10.42
N LEU A 50 8.23 12.82 -9.46
CA LEU A 50 6.83 13.23 -9.53
C LEU A 50 5.96 12.37 -10.46
N THR A 51 6.48 11.26 -10.99
CA THR A 51 5.64 10.28 -11.70
C THR A 51 4.60 9.71 -10.74
N PHE A 52 3.33 9.72 -11.17
CA PHE A 52 2.21 9.18 -10.41
C PHE A 52 1.66 7.92 -11.05
N LEU A 53 1.63 6.83 -10.29
CA LEU A 53 1.17 5.52 -10.72
C LEU A 53 -0.05 5.09 -9.90
N THR A 54 -1.03 4.49 -10.58
CA THR A 54 -2.12 3.76 -9.94
C THR A 54 -2.05 2.30 -10.35
N LEU A 55 -2.08 1.40 -9.36
CA LEU A 55 -2.01 -0.04 -9.57
C LEU A 55 -3.19 -0.73 -8.89
N LYS A 56 -3.62 -1.85 -9.45
CA LYS A 56 -4.63 -2.74 -8.87
C LYS A 56 -4.07 -4.15 -8.83
N GLY A 57 -4.13 -4.75 -7.65
CA GLY A 57 -3.67 -6.12 -7.40
C GLY A 57 -4.68 -6.90 -6.57
N ARG A 58 -4.32 -8.16 -6.28
CA ARG A 58 -5.07 -9.01 -5.35
C ARG A 58 -4.14 -9.57 -4.30
N TRP A 59 -4.67 -9.70 -3.09
CA TRP A 59 -4.02 -10.48 -2.05
C TRP A 59 -3.91 -11.95 -2.48
N THR A 60 -2.73 -12.51 -2.27
CA THR A 60 -2.52 -13.95 -2.31
C THR A 60 -2.07 -14.37 -0.91
N LYS A 61 -2.84 -15.26 -0.29
CA LYS A 61 -2.48 -15.83 1.01
C LYS A 61 -1.27 -16.74 0.81
N ILE A 62 -0.16 -16.45 1.50
CA ILE A 62 1.01 -17.31 1.53
C ILE A 62 0.85 -18.24 2.73
N ILE A 63 0.97 -19.55 2.49
CA ILE A 63 0.92 -20.62 3.49
C ILE A 63 2.32 -21.16 3.77
#